data_AF-A0A3A4A1E5-F1
#
_entry.id   AF-A0A3A4A1E5-F1
#
_cell.length_a   1.000
_cell.length_b   1.000
_cell.length_c   1.000
_cell.angle_alpha   90.00
_cell.angle_beta   90.00
_cell.angle_gamma   90.00
#
_symmetry.space_group_name_H-M   'P 1'
#
loop_
_entity.id
_entity.type
_entity.pdbx_description
1 polymer ?
#
loop_
_entity_poly.entity_id
_entity_poly.type
_entity_poly.pdbx_seq_one_letter_code
_entity_poly.pdbx_strand_id
1 'polypeptide(L)'
;MVGMTMAPEVRRRLQNKAAFWTQRVRAVRSDAELAQVCFDRARAAARRAQRSGNPRAMHELAELLARWAEQHEHAEAGHTA
;
A
#
# COMPACT_ATOMS: atom_id res chain seq x y z
N MET A 1 -9.52 4.34 28.07
CA MET A 1 -8.67 4.03 26.89
C MET A 1 -7.69 2.93 27.29
N VAL A 2 -7.98 1.67 26.96
CA VAL A 2 -7.05 0.56 27.25
C VAL A 2 -5.92 0.64 26.23
N GLY A 3 -4.78 1.17 26.65
CA GLY A 3 -3.55 1.12 25.87
C GLY A 3 -3.15 -0.33 25.71
N MET A 4 -3.54 -0.96 24.61
CA MET A 4 -3.15 -2.31 24.27
C MET A 4 -1.62 -2.30 24.09
N THR A 5 -0.88 -2.67 25.13
CA THR A 5 0.57 -2.74 25.12
C THR A 5 0.97 -3.77 24.07
N MET A 6 1.32 -3.31 22.86
CA MET A 6 1.81 -4.22 21.82
C MET A 6 3.00 -5.00 22.34
N ALA A 7 2.95 -6.33 22.19
CA ALA A 7 4.05 -7.21 22.55
C ALA A 7 5.37 -6.68 21.92
N PRO A 8 6.49 -6.65 22.66
CA PRO A 8 7.76 -6.07 22.20
C PRO A 8 8.22 -6.63 20.83
N GLU A 9 7.97 -7.91 20.61
CA GLU A 9 8.22 -8.63 19.35
C GLU A 9 7.38 -8.12 18.17
N VAL A 10 6.09 -7.84 18.38
CA VAL A 10 5.21 -7.23 17.37
C VAL A 10 5.70 -5.82 17.03
N ARG A 11 6.07 -5.04 18.04
CA ARG A 11 6.61 -3.69 17.87
C ARG A 11 7.90 -3.70 17.03
N ARG A 12 8.86 -4.56 17.38
CA ARG A 12 10.12 -4.72 16.63
C ARG A 12 9.88 -5.13 15.18
N ARG A 13 8.95 -6.07 14.94
CA ARG A 13 8.57 -6.49 13.58
C ARG A 13 7.98 -5.34 12.76
N LEU A 14 7.14 -4.49 13.38
CA LEU A 14 6.56 -3.33 12.72
C LEU A 14 7.61 -2.25 12.42
N GLN A 15 8.54 -2.00 13.34
CA GLN A 15 9.67 -1.10 13.13
C GLN A 15 10.57 -1.54 11.98
N ASN A 16 10.96 -2.82 11.95
CA ASN A 16 11.76 -3.38 10.86
C ASN A 16 11.04 -3.27 9.51
N LYS A 17 9.72 -3.54 9.49
CA LYS A 17 8.91 -3.38 8.28
C LYS A 17 8.89 -1.93 7.83
N ALA A 18 8.72 -0.98 8.75
CA ALA A 18 8.73 0.44 8.43
C ALA A 18 10.08 0.88 7.86
N ALA A 19 11.18 0.50 8.51
CA ALA A 19 12.54 0.80 8.05
C ALA A 19 12.81 0.29 6.63
N PHE A 20 12.42 -0.96 6.35
CA PHE A 20 12.55 -1.56 5.01
C PHE A 20 11.86 -0.73 3.92
N TRP A 21 10.59 -0.34 4.13
CA TRP A 21 9.86 0.44 3.14
C TRP A 21 10.39 1.87 3.03
N THR A 22 10.76 2.49 4.14
CA THR A 22 11.37 3.84 4.14
C THR A 22 12.66 3.87 3.34
N GLN A 23 13.51 2.85 3.48
CA GLN A 23 14.74 2.75 2.70
C GLN A 23 14.47 2.65 1.20
N ARG A 24 13.49 1.84 0.78
CA ARG A 24 13.11 1.70 -0.64
C ARG A 24 12.56 3.00 -1.20
N VAL A 25 11.70 3.70 -0.46
CA VAL A 25 11.16 5.01 -0.88
C VAL A 25 12.27 6.04 -1.02
N ARG A 26 13.25 6.06 -0.11
CA ARG A 26 14.40 6.98 -0.21
C ARG A 26 15.34 6.70 -1.39
N ALA A 27 15.31 5.49 -1.93
CA ALA A 27 16.19 5.07 -3.00
C ALA A 27 15.64 5.34 -4.42
N VAL A 28 14.36 5.71 -4.53
CA VAL A 28 13.72 6.00 -5.83
C VAL A 28 14.27 7.29 -6.44
N ARG A 29 14.36 7.30 -7.77
CA ARG A 29 14.90 8.41 -8.57
C ARG A 29 13.88 9.00 -9.53
N SER A 30 12.67 8.42 -9.59
CA SER A 30 11.57 8.90 -10.41
C SER A 30 10.22 8.61 -9.76
N ASP A 31 9.19 9.33 -10.20
CA ASP A 31 7.82 9.11 -9.74
C ASP A 31 7.30 7.73 -10.16
N ALA A 32 7.74 7.20 -11.30
CA ALA A 32 7.41 5.85 -11.73
C ALA A 32 7.97 4.79 -10.76
N GLU A 33 9.21 4.97 -10.31
CA GLU A 33 9.82 4.09 -9.29
C GLU A 33 9.12 4.25 -7.92
N LEU A 34 8.72 5.48 -7.56
CA LEU A 34 7.95 5.74 -6.34
C LEU A 34 6.60 5.02 -6.37
N ALA A 35 5.86 5.11 -7.47
CA ALA A 35 4.59 4.44 -7.67
C ALA A 35 4.75 2.91 -7.54
N GLN A 36 5.78 2.34 -8.15
CA GLN A 36 6.10 0.91 -8.05
C GLN A 36 6.36 0.48 -6.60
N VAL A 37 7.18 1.23 -5.85
CA VAL A 37 7.48 0.91 -4.44
C VAL A 37 6.22 0.99 -3.56
N CYS A 38 5.38 1.99 -3.79
CA CYS A 38 4.11 2.15 -3.08
C CYS A 38 3.13 1.00 -3.40
N PHE A 39 3.04 0.60 -4.66
CA PHE A 39 2.24 -0.55 -5.08
C PHE A 39 2.72 -1.85 -4.43
N ASP A 40 4.03 -2.12 -4.44
CA ASP A 40 4.61 -3.30 -3.79
C ASP A 40 4.32 -3.35 -2.30
N ARG A 41 4.40 -2.19 -1.63
CA ARG A 41 4.06 -2.04 -0.21
C ARG A 41 2.60 -2.36 0.06
N ALA A 42 1.69 -1.79 -0.73
CA ALA A 42 0.25 -2.01 -0.62
C ALA A 42 -0.10 -3.49 -0.85
N ARG A 43 0.45 -4.09 -1.91
CA ARG A 43 0.29 -5.52 -2.22
C ARG A 43 0.80 -6.40 -1.09
N ALA A 44 1.97 -6.12 -0.53
CA ALA A 44 2.52 -6.87 0.60
C ALA A 44 1.66 -6.76 1.87
N ALA A 45 1.04 -5.60 2.11
CA ALA A 45 0.09 -5.41 3.20
C ALA A 45 -1.19 -6.22 2.98
N ALA A 46 -1.80 -6.14 1.80
CA ALA A 46 -2.99 -6.89 1.45
C ALA A 46 -2.77 -8.41 1.53
N ARG A 47 -1.63 -8.94 1.02
CA ARG A 47 -1.27 -10.36 1.13
C ARG A 47 -1.19 -10.83 2.57
N ARG A 48 -0.68 -9.97 3.45
CA ARG A 48 -0.55 -10.30 4.87
C ARG A 48 -1.90 -10.27 5.56
N ALA A 49 -2.73 -9.27 5.28
CA ALA A 49 -4.08 -9.19 5.82
C ALA A 49 -4.93 -10.40 5.39
N GLN A 50 -4.83 -10.82 4.13
CA GLN A 50 -5.48 -12.03 3.62
C GLN A 50 -5.06 -13.29 4.38
N ARG A 51 -3.75 -13.49 4.59
CA ARG A 51 -3.24 -14.61 5.40
C ARG A 51 -3.62 -14.52 6.88
N SER A 52 -3.93 -13.34 7.38
CA SER A 52 -4.35 -13.11 8.76
C SER A 52 -5.88 -13.13 8.95
N GLY A 53 -6.63 -13.60 7.95
CA GLY A 53 -8.08 -13.80 8.06
C GLY A 53 -8.94 -12.65 7.52
N ASN A 54 -8.37 -11.67 6.82
CA ASN A 54 -9.15 -10.71 6.02
C ASN A 54 -9.15 -11.11 4.53
N PRO A 55 -10.05 -12.00 4.08
CA PRO A 55 -10.07 -12.47 2.69
C PRO A 55 -10.32 -11.35 1.67
N ARG A 56 -10.93 -10.23 2.08
CA ARG A 56 -11.28 -9.11 1.20
C ARG A 56 -10.13 -8.13 0.96
N ALA A 57 -9.04 -8.20 1.72
CA ALA A 57 -7.96 -7.21 1.64
C ALA A 57 -7.33 -7.06 0.23
N MET A 58 -7.27 -8.15 -0.55
CA MET A 58 -6.81 -8.08 -1.94
C MET A 58 -7.83 -7.45 -2.88
N HIS A 59 -9.10 -7.73 -2.64
CA HIS A 59 -10.20 -7.16 -3.41
C HIS A 59 -10.31 -5.65 -3.17
N GLU A 60 -10.22 -5.20 -1.92
CA GLU A 60 -10.20 -3.78 -1.56
C GLU A 60 -9.04 -3.03 -2.24
N LEU A 61 -7.85 -3.64 -2.30
CA LEU A 61 -6.72 -3.07 -3.04
C LEU A 61 -7.03 -2.96 -4.55
N ALA A 62 -7.64 -3.98 -5.15
CA ALA A 62 -8.02 -3.95 -6.56
C ALA A 62 -9.05 -2.85 -6.86
N GLU A 63 -10.07 -2.70 -6.01
CA GLU A 63 -11.08 -1.64 -6.14
C GLU A 63 -10.45 -0.24 -6.08
N LEU A 64 -9.50 -0.01 -5.17
CA LEU A 64 -8.81 1.27 -5.06
C LEU A 64 -8.01 1.61 -6.32
N LEU A 65 -7.31 0.63 -6.89
CA LEU A 65 -6.53 0.82 -8.12
C LEU A 65 -7.43 1.04 -9.33
N ALA A 66 -8.52 0.28 -9.45
CA ALA A 66 -9.49 0.44 -10.52
C ALA A 66 -10.13 1.83 -10.49
N ARG A 67 -10.58 2.30 -9.31
CA ARG A 67 -11.16 3.64 -9.15
C ARG A 67 -10.18 4.75 -9.51
N TRP A 68 -8.92 4.61 -9.13
CA TRP A 68 -7.90 5.61 -9.49
C TRP A 68 -7.70 5.65 -11.02
N ALA A 69 -7.61 4.49 -11.67
CA ALA A 69 -7.47 4.42 -13.13
C ALA A 69 -8.68 5.05 -13.84
N GLU A 70 -9.89 4.66 -13.47
CA GLU A 70 -11.15 5.16 -14.02
C GLU A 70 -11.24 6.70 -13.93
N GLN A 71 -10.81 7.30 -12.81
CA GLN A 71 -10.79 8.76 -12.65
C GLN A 71 -9.88 9.46 -13.68
N HIS A 72 -8.72 8.88 -13.98
CA HIS A 72 -7.78 9.45 -14.96
C HIS A 72 -8.24 9.19 -16.39
N GLU A 73 -8.80 8.01 -16.68
CA GLU A 73 -9.40 7.69 -17.98
C GLU A 73 -10.54 8.67 -18.31
N HIS A 74 -11.40 8.99 -17.33
CA HIS A 74 -12.43 10.01 -17.49
C HIS A 74 -11.86 11.42 -17.68
N ALA A 75 -10.79 11.76 -16.97
CA ALA A 75 -10.13 13.06 -17.14
C ALA A 75 -9.54 13.18 -18.56
N GLU A 76 -8.90 12.14 -19.09
CA GLU A 76 -8.38 12.11 -20.46
C GLU A 76 -9.50 12.30 -21.51
N ALA A 77 -10.63 11.61 -21.31
CA ALA A 77 -11.81 11.77 -22.17
C ALA A 77 -12.44 13.17 -22.11
N GLY A 78 -12.34 13.86 -20.96
CA GLY A 78 -12.83 15.23 -20.79
C GLY A 78 -11.94 16.32 -21.38
N HIS A 79 -10.64 16.06 -21.60
CA HIS A 79 -9.69 17.01 -22.21
C HIS A 79 -9.65 16.95 -23.74
N THR A 80 -10.38 16.00 -24.35
CA THR A 80 -10.46 15.80 -25.80
C THR A 80 -11.75 16.35 -26.43
N ALA A 81 -12.61 17.02 -25.64
CA ALA A 81 -13.84 17.69 -26.08
C ALA A 81 -13.71 19.22 -25.97
#